data_AF-W7WJV6-F1
#
_entry.id   AF-W7WJV6-F1
#
_cell.length_a   1.000
_cell.length_b   1.000
_cell.length_c   1.000
_cell.angle_alpha   90.00
_cell.angle_beta   90.00
_cell.angle_gamma   90.00
#
_symmetry.space_group_name_H-M   'P 1'
#
loop_
_entity.id
_entity.type
_entity.pdbx_description
1 polymer ?
#
loop_
_entity_poly.entity_id
_entity_poly.type
_entity_poly.pdbx_seq_one_letter_code
_entity_poly.pdbx_strand_id
1 'polypeptide(L)'
;MPDCLALLIPRRDEPHATLLAQARWLAGRCGERASIAVELLRWADDESFVERLLDASAASGLPLAAAGDVLMHVRSRKPLQDTLTAIRLKRRVADCGYALMRNAEQHLRSRLALAQLCRPEWLQRSVDLARACDFSLEQLKYEYPDEIVPVGETASSHLRRLTEEGACVRYPGGVPGTVQAQIEREFALIFRKRYEAFFLTVHDVVRFARSKGILCQGRGSAANSAVCYCLGITEVDPTQTPLLFERFISEERGEAPTSMSTSNTSGARKSSSTSTASTARTAPRWQRRSRPTACAARCARSARRWGWTGSASTASRRATSGSTGVRRCPPGWSRPASIRTPRSPGSGWR
;
A
#
# COMPACT_ATOMS: atom_id res chain seq x y z
N MET A 1 4.09 -17.73 10.46
CA MET A 1 4.41 -17.82 9.02
C MET A 1 4.58 -19.30 8.64
N PRO A 2 3.48 -20.07 8.61
CA PRO A 2 3.51 -21.50 8.31
C PRO A 2 3.86 -21.81 6.84
N ASP A 3 3.66 -20.85 5.92
CA ASP A 3 3.82 -21.09 4.47
C ASP A 3 5.08 -20.47 3.85
N CYS A 4 5.98 -19.92 4.68
CA CYS A 4 7.19 -19.28 4.17
C CYS A 4 8.35 -20.27 4.08
N LEU A 5 9.03 -20.31 2.93
CA LEU A 5 10.38 -20.86 2.81
C LEU A 5 11.38 -19.85 3.38
N ALA A 6 12.43 -20.34 4.03
CA ALA A 6 13.45 -19.48 4.62
C ALA A 6 14.86 -19.90 4.21
N LEU A 7 15.68 -18.91 3.88
CA LEU A 7 17.09 -19.11 3.53
C LEU A 7 17.94 -18.28 4.49
N LEU A 8 18.75 -18.94 5.30
CA LEU A 8 19.75 -18.27 6.13
C LEU A 8 20.91 -17.85 5.24
N ILE A 9 21.27 -16.57 5.24
CA ILE A 9 22.42 -16.01 4.51
C ILE A 9 23.53 -15.72 5.53
N PRO A 10 24.54 -16.60 5.67
CA PRO A 10 25.59 -16.45 6.65
C PRO A 10 26.50 -15.27 6.30
N ARG A 11 26.77 -14.40 7.27
CA ARG A 11 27.77 -13.34 7.07
C ARG A 11 29.16 -13.89 7.37
N ARG A 12 30.11 -13.59 6.48
CA ARG A 12 31.46 -14.17 6.58
C ARG A 12 32.25 -13.70 7.78
N ASP A 13 32.02 -12.45 8.18
CA ASP A 13 32.63 -11.78 9.33
C ASP A 13 31.99 -12.16 10.67
N GLU A 14 30.90 -12.93 10.67
CA GLU A 14 30.26 -13.39 11.90
C GLU A 14 30.99 -14.59 12.53
N PRO A 15 31.07 -14.64 13.88
CA PRO A 15 31.59 -15.79 14.60
C PRO A 15 30.79 -17.07 14.31
N HIS A 16 31.48 -18.21 14.31
CA HIS A 16 30.85 -19.52 14.07
C HIS A 16 29.69 -19.83 15.03
N ALA A 17 29.84 -19.46 16.31
CA ALA A 17 28.79 -19.64 17.31
C ALA A 17 27.49 -18.87 16.95
N THR A 18 27.60 -17.71 16.31
CA THR A 18 26.45 -16.94 15.85
C THR A 18 25.73 -17.64 14.71
N LEU A 19 26.47 -18.16 13.72
CA LEU A 19 25.92 -18.96 12.62
C LEU A 19 25.16 -20.18 13.17
N LEU A 20 25.75 -20.92 14.12
CA LEU A 20 25.11 -22.07 14.76
C LEU A 20 23.82 -21.68 15.48
N ALA A 21 23.82 -20.58 16.22
CA ALA A 21 22.64 -20.09 16.92
C ALA A 21 21.52 -19.70 15.94
N GLN A 22 21.86 -19.01 14.85
CA GLN A 22 20.91 -18.64 13.78
C GLN A 22 20.34 -19.88 13.08
N ALA A 23 21.19 -20.86 12.74
CA ALA A 23 20.77 -22.09 12.07
C ALA A 23 19.82 -22.91 12.95
N ARG A 24 20.14 -23.11 14.24
CA ARG A 24 19.26 -23.81 15.20
C ARG A 24 17.94 -23.09 15.42
N TRP A 25 17.99 -21.77 15.56
CA TRP A 25 16.78 -20.96 15.69
C TRP A 25 15.87 -21.10 14.47
N LEU A 26 16.47 -21.11 13.27
CA LEU A 26 15.71 -21.22 12.03
C LEU A 26 15.13 -22.63 11.87
N ALA A 27 15.90 -23.67 12.18
CA ALA A 27 15.44 -25.06 12.20
C ALA A 27 14.23 -25.23 13.13
N GLY A 28 14.27 -24.66 14.33
CA GLY A 28 13.16 -24.74 15.29
C GLY A 28 11.87 -24.02 14.85
N ARG A 29 11.92 -23.15 13.85
CA ARG A 29 10.74 -22.37 13.38
C ARG A 29 10.21 -22.80 12.02
N CYS A 30 11.12 -23.17 11.13
CA CYS A 30 10.81 -23.46 9.73
C CYS A 30 10.98 -24.94 9.40
N GLY A 31 11.71 -25.72 10.22
CA GLY A 31 11.98 -27.13 9.95
C GLY A 31 12.57 -27.33 8.56
N GLU A 32 12.00 -28.28 7.81
CA GLU A 32 12.42 -28.62 6.44
C GLU A 32 12.22 -27.51 5.41
N ARG A 33 11.44 -26.47 5.74
CA ARG A 33 11.23 -25.28 4.90
C ARG A 33 12.40 -24.29 4.97
N ALA A 34 13.44 -24.60 5.74
CA ALA A 34 14.63 -23.78 5.86
C ALA A 34 15.85 -24.40 5.16
N SER A 35 16.79 -23.55 4.78
CA SER A 35 18.09 -23.94 4.23
C SER A 35 19.15 -22.90 4.58
N ILE A 36 20.42 -23.28 4.47
CA ILE A 36 21.55 -22.36 4.64
C ILE A 36 22.14 -22.08 3.26
N ALA A 37 22.31 -20.80 2.93
CA ALA A 37 22.89 -20.36 1.66
C ALA A 37 24.40 -20.63 1.62
N VAL A 38 24.86 -21.20 0.51
CA VAL A 38 26.27 -21.39 0.19
C VAL A 38 26.65 -20.44 -0.94
N GLU A 39 27.35 -19.37 -0.58
CA GLU A 39 27.77 -18.31 -1.51
C GLU A 39 29.27 -18.40 -1.77
N LEU A 40 29.65 -19.09 -2.85
CA LEU A 40 31.05 -19.20 -3.27
C LEU A 40 31.37 -18.14 -4.32
N LEU A 41 32.29 -17.24 -3.99
CA LEU A 41 32.64 -16.06 -4.79
C LEU A 41 34.11 -16.06 -5.22
N ARG A 42 34.80 -17.21 -5.09
CA ARG A 42 36.25 -17.37 -5.31
C ARG A 42 37.06 -16.42 -4.42
N TRP A 43 36.66 -16.31 -3.15
CA TRP A 43 37.45 -15.60 -2.15
C TRP A 43 38.45 -16.57 -1.52
N ALA A 44 39.53 -16.02 -0.95
CA ALA A 44 40.61 -16.81 -0.36
C ALA A 44 40.14 -17.69 0.80
N ASP A 45 39.05 -17.33 1.47
CA ASP A 45 38.48 -18.01 2.63
C ASP A 45 37.33 -18.96 2.29
N ASP A 46 37.00 -19.18 1.01
CA ASP A 46 35.85 -20.01 0.59
C ASP A 46 35.87 -21.43 1.17
N GLU A 47 37.03 -22.07 1.25
CA GLU A 47 37.17 -23.41 1.81
C GLU A 47 36.81 -23.45 3.30
N SER A 48 37.42 -22.56 4.11
CA SER A 48 37.10 -22.42 5.53
C SER A 48 35.63 -22.00 5.77
N PHE A 49 35.06 -21.23 4.85
CA PHE A 49 33.65 -20.86 4.93
C PHE A 49 32.76 -22.08 4.71
N VAL A 50 33.03 -22.91 3.70
CA VAL A 50 32.31 -24.16 3.43
C VAL A 50 32.35 -25.09 4.63
N GLU A 51 33.51 -25.26 5.28
CA GLU A 51 33.64 -26.10 6.47
C GLU A 51 32.71 -25.63 7.60
N ARG A 52 32.65 -24.31 7.85
CA ARG A 52 31.71 -23.74 8.83
C ARG A 52 30.25 -23.99 8.46
N LEU A 53 29.90 -23.90 7.18
CA LEU A 53 28.53 -24.16 6.72
C LEU A 53 28.15 -25.64 6.87
N LEU A 54 29.09 -26.55 6.60
CA LEU A 54 28.89 -27.99 6.78
C LEU A 54 28.68 -28.34 8.26
N ASP A 55 29.49 -27.77 9.16
CA ASP A 55 29.28 -27.96 10.60
C ASP A 55 27.93 -27.39 11.07
N ALA A 56 27.57 -26.20 10.61
CA ALA A 56 26.27 -25.60 10.94
C ALA A 56 25.08 -26.41 10.40
N SER A 57 25.22 -26.98 9.19
CA SER A 57 24.23 -27.88 8.60
C SER A 57 24.08 -29.15 9.44
N ALA A 58 25.20 -29.81 9.79
CA ALA A 58 25.20 -31.01 10.62
C ALA A 58 24.59 -30.75 12.02
N ALA A 59 24.89 -29.61 12.63
CA ALA A 59 24.42 -29.26 13.97
C ALA A 59 22.95 -28.80 14.03
N SER A 60 22.35 -28.41 12.90
CA SER A 60 20.97 -27.90 12.84
C SER A 60 20.01 -28.78 12.05
N GLY A 61 20.52 -29.71 11.24
CA GLY A 61 19.73 -30.51 10.30
C GLY A 61 19.27 -29.73 9.06
N LEU A 62 19.67 -28.47 8.89
CA LEU A 62 19.26 -27.67 7.75
C LEU A 62 20.07 -28.02 6.49
N PRO A 63 19.43 -28.28 5.34
CA PRO A 63 20.14 -28.53 4.10
C PRO A 63 20.83 -27.26 3.58
N LEU A 64 21.94 -27.46 2.87
CA LEU A 64 22.67 -26.40 2.19
C LEU A 64 22.10 -26.15 0.79
N ALA A 65 21.97 -24.89 0.40
CA ALA A 65 21.47 -24.47 -0.90
C ALA A 65 22.45 -23.51 -1.58
N ALA A 66 22.80 -23.75 -2.84
CA ALA A 66 23.68 -22.87 -3.58
C ALA A 66 23.02 -21.50 -3.82
N ALA A 67 23.76 -20.43 -3.54
CA ALA A 67 23.33 -19.05 -3.77
C ALA A 67 24.46 -18.24 -4.44
N GLY A 68 24.06 -17.20 -5.18
CA GLY A 68 24.99 -16.45 -6.02
C GLY A 68 25.41 -15.07 -5.51
N ASP A 69 24.75 -14.54 -4.47
CA ASP A 69 24.83 -13.14 -4.03
C ASP A 69 24.95 -12.16 -5.23
N VAL A 70 24.01 -12.30 -6.17
CA VAL A 70 24.14 -11.68 -7.50
C VAL A 70 23.80 -10.19 -7.43
N LEU A 71 24.78 -9.35 -7.79
CA LEU A 71 24.61 -7.90 -7.89
C LEU A 71 24.60 -7.39 -9.34
N MET A 72 24.97 -8.25 -10.29
CA MET A 72 25.16 -7.89 -11.70
C MET A 72 24.57 -8.94 -12.64
N HIS A 73 24.12 -8.52 -13.81
CA HIS A 73 23.69 -9.47 -14.85
C HIS A 73 24.87 -10.14 -15.57
N VAL A 74 26.01 -9.45 -15.73
CA VAL A 74 27.21 -9.99 -16.37
C VAL A 74 28.49 -9.47 -15.71
N ARG A 75 29.59 -10.22 -15.87
CA ARG A 75 30.89 -9.94 -15.25
C ARG A 75 31.46 -8.56 -15.59
N SER A 76 31.28 -8.08 -16.83
CA SER A 76 31.81 -6.79 -17.30
C SER A 76 31.16 -5.57 -16.64
N ARG A 77 30.08 -5.74 -15.86
CA ARG A 77 29.39 -4.65 -15.15
C ARG A 77 30.05 -4.26 -13.82
N LYS A 78 31.16 -4.90 -13.43
CA LYS A 78 31.87 -4.56 -12.20
C LYS A 78 32.18 -3.07 -12.04
N PRO A 79 32.71 -2.34 -13.05
CA PRO A 79 32.97 -0.91 -12.91
C PRO A 79 31.70 -0.08 -12.61
N LEU A 80 30.56 -0.48 -13.18
CA LEU A 80 29.27 0.16 -12.88
C LEU A 80 28.85 -0.10 -11.43
N GLN A 81 28.97 -1.34 -10.96
CA GLN A 81 28.62 -1.70 -9.59
C GLN A 81 29.52 -1.01 -8.55
N ASP A 82 30.82 -0.89 -8.85
CA ASP A 82 31.77 -0.14 -8.02
C ASP A 82 31.42 1.36 -7.99
N THR A 83 30.97 1.92 -9.12
CA THR A 83 30.48 3.31 -9.21
C THR A 83 29.22 3.52 -8.37
N LEU A 84 28.23 2.61 -8.45
CA LEU A 84 27.02 2.66 -7.62
C LEU A 84 27.37 2.57 -6.12
N THR A 85 28.38 1.76 -5.78
CA THR A 85 28.88 1.66 -4.41
C THR A 85 29.53 2.97 -3.95
N ALA A 86 30.34 3.60 -4.79
CA ALA A 86 30.97 4.88 -4.50
C ALA A 86 29.94 6.01 -4.29
N ILE A 87 28.89 6.06 -5.12
CA ILE A 87 27.76 6.99 -4.97
C ILE A 87 27.06 6.79 -3.61
N ARG A 88 26.72 5.54 -3.28
CA ARG A 88 26.08 5.19 -1.99
C ARG A 88 26.93 5.63 -0.80
N LEU A 89 28.25 5.50 -0.90
CA LEU A 89 29.19 5.89 0.14
C LEU A 89 29.58 7.38 0.10
N LYS A 90 29.12 8.13 -0.92
CA LYS A 90 29.47 9.54 -1.17
C LYS A 90 30.98 9.76 -1.25
N ARG A 91 31.69 8.87 -1.95
CA ARG A 91 33.14 8.91 -2.13
C ARG A 91 33.49 8.77 -3.61
N ARG A 92 34.70 9.17 -4.01
CA ARG A 92 35.22 8.82 -5.34
C ARG A 92 35.56 7.33 -5.36
N VAL A 93 35.46 6.69 -6.53
CA VAL A 93 35.75 5.26 -6.69
C VAL A 93 37.15 4.90 -6.17
N ALA A 94 38.15 5.73 -6.49
CA ALA A 94 39.53 5.54 -6.02
C ALA A 94 39.66 5.58 -4.48
N ASP A 95 38.77 6.29 -3.79
CA ASP A 95 38.82 6.41 -2.33
C ASP A 95 38.10 5.24 -1.64
N CYS A 96 37.36 4.37 -2.33
CA CYS A 96 36.50 3.38 -1.68
C CYS A 96 37.24 2.19 -1.04
N GLY A 97 38.44 1.85 -1.48
CA GLY A 97 39.24 0.74 -0.93
C GLY A 97 38.46 -0.59 -0.85
N TYR A 98 38.50 -1.26 0.30
CA TYR A 98 37.80 -2.53 0.56
C TYR A 98 36.27 -2.45 0.54
N ALA A 99 35.69 -1.26 0.38
CA ALA A 99 34.25 -1.14 0.21
C ALA A 99 33.79 -1.51 -1.21
N LEU A 100 34.70 -1.55 -2.20
CA LEU A 100 34.42 -2.06 -3.54
C LEU A 100 34.41 -3.59 -3.56
N MET A 101 33.75 -4.20 -4.56
CA MET A 101 33.75 -5.66 -4.68
C MET A 101 35.17 -6.17 -4.92
N ARG A 102 35.54 -7.27 -4.25
CA ARG A 102 36.87 -7.90 -4.36
C ARG A 102 37.18 -8.40 -5.77
N ASN A 103 36.16 -8.89 -6.46
CA ASN A 103 36.24 -9.42 -7.82
C ASN A 103 34.92 -9.20 -8.56
N ALA A 104 34.77 -9.81 -9.74
CA ALA A 104 33.57 -9.70 -10.58
C ALA A 104 32.66 -10.94 -10.52
N GLU A 105 32.77 -11.78 -9.49
CA GLU A 105 32.08 -13.09 -9.43
C GLU A 105 30.59 -12.99 -9.04
N GLN A 106 30.14 -11.86 -8.49
CA GLN A 106 28.74 -11.58 -8.12
C GLN A 106 27.86 -11.22 -9.34
N HIS A 107 27.88 -12.06 -10.38
CA HIS A 107 27.04 -11.94 -11.56
C HIS A 107 26.19 -13.21 -11.80
N LEU A 108 25.25 -13.16 -12.75
CA LEU A 108 24.54 -14.36 -13.20
C LEU A 108 25.51 -15.31 -13.92
N ARG A 109 25.99 -16.33 -13.19
CA ARG A 109 26.94 -17.33 -13.69
C ARG A 109 26.24 -18.39 -14.53
N SER A 110 26.96 -18.95 -15.48
CA SER A 110 26.47 -20.07 -16.28
C SER A 110 26.30 -21.33 -15.41
N ARG A 111 25.41 -22.23 -15.82
CA ARG A 111 25.21 -23.53 -15.14
C ARG A 111 26.49 -24.34 -15.08
N LEU A 112 27.31 -24.29 -16.13
CA LEU A 112 28.61 -24.98 -16.17
C LEU A 112 29.57 -24.43 -15.11
N ALA A 113 29.68 -23.11 -14.97
CA ALA A 113 30.54 -22.49 -13.96
C ALA A 113 30.06 -22.82 -12.53
N LEU A 114 28.73 -22.87 -12.32
CA LEU A 114 28.15 -23.27 -11.04
C LEU A 114 28.40 -24.75 -10.73
N ALA A 115 28.30 -25.64 -11.72
CA ALA A 115 28.55 -27.08 -11.55
C ALA A 115 30.03 -27.40 -11.23
N GLN A 116 30.95 -26.56 -11.67
CA GLN A 116 32.38 -26.67 -11.32
C GLN A 116 32.69 -26.12 -9.92
N LEU A 117 31.84 -25.26 -9.37
CA LEU A 117 32.10 -24.55 -8.13
C LEU A 117 31.34 -25.13 -6.93
N CYS A 118 30.10 -25.54 -7.15
CA CYS A 118 29.17 -26.00 -6.11
C CYS A 118 28.95 -27.50 -6.22
N ARG A 119 28.70 -28.15 -5.08
CA ARG A 119 28.31 -29.56 -5.06
C ARG A 119 26.91 -29.76 -5.69
N PRO A 120 26.65 -30.87 -6.40
CA PRO A 120 25.37 -31.12 -7.07
C PRO A 120 24.15 -31.01 -6.14
N GLU A 121 24.27 -31.48 -4.90
CA GLU A 121 23.20 -31.45 -3.90
C GLU A 121 22.79 -30.03 -3.51
N TRP A 122 23.74 -29.09 -3.45
CA TRP A 122 23.46 -27.68 -3.14
C TRP A 122 22.73 -27.00 -4.30
N LEU A 123 23.12 -27.34 -5.53
CA LEU A 123 22.46 -26.86 -6.74
C LEU A 123 21.03 -27.40 -6.82
N GLN A 124 20.84 -28.70 -6.57
CA GLN A 124 19.51 -29.31 -6.57
C GLN A 124 18.60 -28.67 -5.52
N ARG A 125 19.09 -28.45 -4.30
CA ARG A 125 18.30 -27.78 -3.26
C ARG A 125 17.85 -26.37 -3.66
N SER A 126 18.69 -25.62 -4.38
CA SER A 126 18.31 -24.28 -4.89
C SER A 126 17.15 -24.36 -5.90
N VAL A 127 17.12 -25.40 -6.74
CA VAL A 127 16.04 -25.66 -7.69
C VAL A 127 14.76 -26.07 -6.96
N ASP A 128 14.87 -26.92 -5.94
CA ASP A 128 13.72 -27.37 -5.15
C ASP A 128 13.05 -26.20 -4.41
N LEU A 129 13.85 -25.31 -3.81
CA LEU A 129 13.35 -24.08 -3.18
C LEU A 129 12.65 -23.16 -4.18
N ALA A 130 13.20 -23.01 -5.39
CA ALA A 130 12.59 -22.20 -6.43
C ALA A 130 11.27 -22.80 -6.93
N ARG A 131 11.19 -24.13 -7.08
CA ARG A 131 9.97 -24.84 -7.51
C ARG A 131 8.85 -24.79 -6.48
N ALA A 132 9.18 -24.68 -5.20
CA ALA A 132 8.19 -24.57 -4.13
C ALA A 132 7.61 -23.15 -3.99
N CYS A 133 8.07 -22.18 -4.78
CA CYS A 133 7.53 -20.82 -4.81
C CYS A 133 6.43 -20.68 -5.88
N ASP A 134 5.15 -20.78 -5.49
CA ASP A 134 3.99 -20.71 -6.40
C ASP A 134 3.35 -19.31 -6.51
N PHE A 135 4.08 -18.26 -6.14
CA PHE A 135 3.53 -16.89 -6.19
C PHE A 135 3.38 -16.40 -7.64
N SER A 136 2.18 -15.92 -7.98
CA SER A 136 1.88 -15.23 -9.24
C SER A 136 1.35 -13.83 -8.96
N LEU A 137 1.79 -12.85 -9.77
CA LEU A 137 1.27 -11.48 -9.69
C LEU A 137 -0.23 -11.39 -10.00
N GLU A 138 -0.82 -12.39 -10.66
CA GLU A 138 -2.26 -12.50 -10.92
C GLU A 138 -3.08 -12.71 -9.63
N GLN A 139 -2.44 -13.17 -8.55
CA GLN A 139 -3.08 -13.33 -7.25
C GLN A 139 -3.32 -11.99 -6.54
N LEU A 140 -2.71 -10.89 -7.02
CA LEU A 140 -2.91 -9.54 -6.48
C LEU A 140 -4.29 -9.02 -6.88
N LYS A 141 -5.27 -9.17 -5.99
CA LYS A 141 -6.62 -8.63 -6.15
C LYS A 141 -6.76 -7.33 -5.37
N TYR A 142 -7.48 -6.37 -5.95
CA TYR A 142 -7.90 -5.18 -5.23
C TYR A 142 -8.96 -5.57 -4.21
N GLU A 143 -8.59 -5.59 -2.94
CA GLU A 143 -9.52 -5.69 -1.82
C GLU A 143 -9.84 -4.28 -1.32
N TYR A 144 -11.14 -3.96 -1.28
CA TYR A 144 -11.61 -2.69 -0.73
C TYR A 144 -12.11 -2.90 0.70
N PRO A 145 -12.00 -1.91 1.60
CA PRO A 145 -12.45 -2.06 2.98
C PRO A 145 -13.98 -2.22 3.08
N ASP A 146 -14.44 -3.20 3.85
CA ASP A 146 -15.87 -3.44 4.10
C ASP A 146 -16.51 -2.39 5.04
N GLU A 147 -15.70 -1.65 5.79
CA GLU A 147 -16.13 -0.69 6.83
C GLU A 147 -16.94 0.52 6.29
N ILE A 148 -17.03 0.67 4.96
CA ILE A 148 -17.67 1.81 4.32
C ILE A 148 -19.20 1.62 4.22
N VAL A 149 -19.69 0.39 4.35
CA VAL A 149 -21.12 0.07 4.25
C VAL A 149 -21.75 -0.02 5.65
N PRO A 150 -22.85 0.71 5.93
CA PRO A 150 -23.58 0.59 7.20
C PRO A 150 -24.09 -0.84 7.44
N VAL A 151 -24.16 -1.22 8.72
CA VAL A 151 -24.70 -2.54 9.13
C VAL A 151 -26.13 -2.69 8.61
N GLY A 152 -26.38 -3.75 7.84
CA GLY A 152 -27.69 -4.07 7.27
C GLY A 152 -27.93 -3.53 5.85
N GLU A 153 -26.97 -2.79 5.27
CA GLU A 153 -26.99 -2.39 3.86
C GLU A 153 -25.97 -3.20 3.03
N THR A 154 -26.17 -3.27 1.71
CA THR A 154 -25.15 -3.75 0.76
C THR A 154 -24.41 -2.57 0.16
N ALA A 155 -23.20 -2.78 -0.39
CA ALA A 155 -22.47 -1.72 -1.08
C ALA A 155 -23.30 -1.10 -2.23
N SER A 156 -24.07 -1.91 -2.94
CA SER A 156 -24.95 -1.47 -4.02
C SER A 156 -26.14 -0.64 -3.52
N SER A 157 -26.81 -1.06 -2.42
CA SER A 157 -27.90 -0.27 -1.84
C SER A 157 -27.40 1.05 -1.24
N HIS A 158 -26.24 1.00 -0.57
CA HIS A 158 -25.62 2.17 0.04
C HIS A 158 -25.21 3.21 -1.02
N LEU A 159 -24.55 2.76 -2.08
CA LEU A 159 -24.14 3.62 -3.19
C LEU A 159 -25.35 4.28 -3.86
N ARG A 160 -26.43 3.52 -4.08
CA ARG A 160 -27.68 4.04 -4.66
C ARG A 160 -28.28 5.13 -3.77
N ARG A 161 -28.43 4.88 -2.47
CA ARG A 161 -28.96 5.86 -1.51
C ARG A 161 -28.15 7.17 -1.51
N LEU A 162 -26.83 7.07 -1.43
CA LEU A 162 -25.96 8.27 -1.44
C LEU A 162 -26.04 9.05 -2.76
N THR A 163 -26.17 8.34 -3.88
CA THR A 163 -26.32 8.98 -5.20
C THR A 163 -27.66 9.70 -5.30
N GLU A 164 -28.75 9.11 -4.80
CA GLU A 164 -30.09 9.73 -4.78
C GLU A 164 -30.14 10.97 -3.88
N GLU A 165 -29.54 10.88 -2.68
CA GLU A 165 -29.37 12.03 -1.77
C GLU A 165 -28.58 13.16 -2.45
N GLY A 166 -27.46 12.81 -3.10
CA GLY A 166 -26.63 13.76 -3.85
C GLY A 166 -27.37 14.38 -5.04
N ALA A 167 -28.18 13.60 -5.76
CA ALA A 167 -28.97 14.07 -6.89
C ALA A 167 -30.02 15.09 -6.44
N CYS A 168 -30.66 14.89 -5.29
CA CYS A 168 -31.62 15.85 -4.73
C CYS A 168 -30.96 17.18 -4.37
N VAL A 169 -29.70 17.15 -3.90
CA VAL A 169 -28.93 18.36 -3.60
C VAL A 169 -28.50 19.09 -4.88
N ARG A 170 -28.05 18.35 -5.90
CA ARG A 170 -27.60 18.91 -7.18
C ARG A 170 -28.73 19.44 -8.04
N TYR A 171 -29.91 18.83 -7.98
CA TYR A 171 -31.08 19.16 -8.80
C TYR A 171 -32.31 19.48 -7.92
N PRO A 172 -32.34 20.65 -7.24
CA PRO A 172 -33.44 21.01 -6.35
C PRO A 172 -34.80 21.19 -7.06
N GLY A 173 -34.79 21.42 -8.38
CA GLY A 173 -35.98 21.47 -9.22
C GLY A 173 -36.46 20.11 -9.74
N GLY A 174 -35.81 19.02 -9.34
CA GLY A 174 -36.02 17.68 -9.86
C GLY A 174 -34.92 17.25 -10.83
N VAL A 175 -34.55 15.97 -10.77
CA VAL A 175 -33.53 15.37 -11.64
C VAL A 175 -34.08 15.25 -13.07
N PRO A 176 -33.41 15.79 -14.10
CA PRO A 176 -33.84 15.61 -15.48
C PRO A 176 -33.90 14.13 -15.86
N GLY A 177 -34.92 13.72 -16.62
CA GLY A 177 -35.10 12.31 -17.00
C GLY A 177 -33.92 11.72 -17.78
N THR A 178 -33.18 12.55 -18.53
CA THR A 178 -31.94 12.16 -19.22
C THR A 178 -30.83 11.78 -18.24
N VAL A 179 -30.65 12.55 -17.16
CA VAL A 179 -29.66 12.27 -16.11
C VAL A 179 -30.05 11.02 -15.32
N GLN A 180 -31.34 10.86 -15.02
CA GLN A 180 -31.82 9.68 -14.32
C GLN A 180 -31.59 8.40 -15.14
N ALA A 181 -31.88 8.42 -16.44
CA ALA A 181 -31.59 7.31 -17.34
C ALA A 181 -30.08 7.02 -17.42
N GLN A 182 -29.23 8.06 -17.37
CA GLN A 182 -27.78 7.89 -17.33
C GLN A 182 -27.33 7.23 -16.03
N ILE A 183 -27.80 7.69 -14.86
CA ILE A 183 -27.48 7.10 -13.55
C ILE A 183 -27.79 5.60 -13.52
N GLU A 184 -28.96 5.18 -14.03
CA GLU A 184 -29.34 3.76 -14.07
C GLU A 184 -28.42 2.92 -14.97
N ARG A 185 -27.99 3.47 -16.12
CA ARG A 185 -27.00 2.81 -16.99
C ARG A 185 -25.64 2.68 -16.31
N GLU A 186 -25.19 3.72 -15.61
CA GLU A 186 -23.95 3.71 -14.85
C GLU A 186 -24.01 2.68 -13.72
N PHE A 187 -25.10 2.62 -12.96
CA PHE A 187 -25.30 1.60 -11.93
C PHE A 187 -25.28 0.17 -12.47
N ALA A 188 -25.97 -0.08 -13.58
CA ALA A 188 -25.95 -1.39 -14.22
C ALA A 188 -24.53 -1.85 -14.56
N LEU A 189 -23.64 -0.93 -14.91
CA LEU A 189 -22.24 -1.24 -15.23
C LEU A 189 -21.37 -1.37 -13.97
N ILE A 190 -21.54 -0.49 -12.98
CA ILE A 190 -20.83 -0.52 -11.70
C ILE A 190 -21.12 -1.83 -10.95
N PHE A 191 -22.39 -2.26 -10.90
CA PHE A 191 -22.79 -3.50 -10.21
C PHE A 191 -22.32 -4.75 -10.95
N ARG A 192 -22.36 -4.75 -12.29
CA ARG A 192 -21.80 -5.86 -13.09
C ARG A 192 -20.30 -6.03 -12.87
N LYS A 193 -19.54 -4.94 -12.72
CA LYS A 193 -18.08 -4.95 -12.50
C LYS A 193 -17.69 -5.01 -11.02
N ARG A 194 -18.66 -4.97 -10.09
CA ARG A 194 -18.45 -4.97 -8.63
C ARG A 194 -17.55 -3.82 -8.13
N TYR A 195 -17.78 -2.60 -8.63
CA TYR A 195 -17.00 -1.41 -8.27
C TYR A 195 -17.66 -0.52 -7.21
N GLU A 196 -18.68 -1.01 -6.52
CA GLU A 196 -19.40 -0.22 -5.51
C GLU A 196 -18.47 0.27 -4.40
N ALA A 197 -17.66 -0.62 -3.85
CA ALA A 197 -16.73 -0.29 -2.77
C ALA A 197 -15.70 0.77 -3.19
N PHE A 198 -15.29 0.77 -4.46
CA PHE A 198 -14.40 1.80 -5.01
C PHE A 198 -15.07 3.18 -4.99
N PHE A 199 -16.29 3.30 -5.53
CA PHE A 199 -17.02 4.56 -5.55
C PHE A 199 -17.32 5.08 -4.13
N LEU A 200 -17.68 4.18 -3.23
CA LEU A 200 -17.91 4.50 -1.82
C LEU A 200 -16.64 5.00 -1.12
N THR A 201 -15.49 4.36 -1.38
CA THR A 201 -14.19 4.81 -0.84
C THR A 201 -13.86 6.22 -1.33
N VAL A 202 -14.00 6.47 -2.63
CA VAL A 202 -13.70 7.78 -3.21
C VAL A 202 -14.66 8.84 -2.67
N HIS A 203 -15.96 8.52 -2.57
CA HIS A 203 -16.95 9.41 -1.98
C HIS A 203 -16.59 9.78 -0.54
N ASP A 204 -16.20 8.83 0.31
CA ASP A 204 -15.82 9.12 1.70
C ASP A 204 -14.60 10.04 1.79
N VAL A 205 -13.58 9.78 0.97
CA VAL A 205 -12.38 10.63 0.89
C VAL A 205 -12.74 12.06 0.47
N VAL A 206 -13.58 12.22 -0.54
CA VAL A 206 -14.01 13.54 -1.04
C VAL A 206 -14.89 14.25 -0.01
N ARG A 207 -15.84 13.55 0.61
CA ARG A 207 -16.69 14.07 1.69
C ARG A 207 -15.83 14.58 2.84
N PHE A 208 -14.85 13.80 3.29
CA PHE A 208 -13.93 14.20 4.35
C PHE A 208 -13.11 15.44 3.95
N ALA A 209 -12.54 15.44 2.74
CA ALA A 209 -11.73 16.56 2.27
C ALA A 209 -12.54 17.87 2.21
N ARG A 210 -13.78 17.81 1.69
CA ARG A 210 -14.71 18.95 1.69
C ARG A 210 -15.05 19.43 3.09
N SER A 211 -15.26 18.53 4.05
CA SER A 211 -15.50 18.89 5.46
C SER A 211 -14.34 19.68 6.10
N LYS A 212 -13.14 19.58 5.52
CA LYS A 212 -11.93 20.32 5.94
C LYS A 212 -11.63 21.53 5.05
N GLY A 213 -12.51 21.88 4.12
CA GLY A 213 -12.28 22.95 3.15
C GLY A 213 -11.15 22.66 2.17
N ILE A 214 -10.79 21.38 1.98
CA ILE A 214 -9.78 20.98 1.00
C ILE A 214 -10.46 20.94 -0.37
N LEU A 215 -9.93 21.72 -1.31
CA LEU A 215 -10.37 21.70 -2.70
C LEU A 215 -10.04 20.34 -3.32
N CYS A 216 -11.08 19.64 -3.75
CA CYS A 216 -10.99 18.39 -4.51
C CYS A 216 -11.69 18.58 -5.85
N GLN A 217 -10.93 18.48 -6.92
CA GLN A 217 -11.47 18.48 -8.27
C GLN A 217 -11.21 17.09 -8.88
N GLY A 218 -12.30 16.40 -9.27
CA GLY A 218 -12.19 15.17 -10.04
C GLY A 218 -11.51 15.45 -11.38
N ARG A 219 -10.46 14.68 -11.69
CA ARG A 219 -9.79 14.70 -13.00
C ARG A 219 -10.03 13.37 -13.73
N GLY A 220 -9.80 13.36 -15.04
CA GLY A 220 -9.92 12.16 -15.88
C GLY A 220 -11.37 11.87 -16.32
N SER A 221 -11.61 10.66 -16.84
CA SER A 221 -12.92 10.24 -17.34
C SER A 221 -14.00 10.13 -16.25
N ALA A 222 -13.62 10.20 -14.97
CA ALA A 222 -14.54 10.34 -13.83
C ALA A 222 -15.37 11.62 -13.88
N ALA A 223 -14.90 12.65 -14.60
CA ALA A 223 -15.63 13.89 -14.82
C ALA A 223 -16.92 13.70 -15.63
N ASN A 224 -17.08 12.57 -16.33
CA ASN A 224 -18.18 12.29 -17.24
C ASN A 224 -19.31 11.45 -16.60
N SER A 225 -19.17 11.09 -15.33
CA SER A 225 -20.11 10.20 -14.63
C SER A 225 -21.16 11.00 -13.87
N ALA A 226 -22.43 10.73 -14.17
CA ALA A 226 -23.56 11.29 -13.43
C ALA A 226 -23.59 10.81 -11.97
N VAL A 227 -23.20 9.55 -11.72
CA VAL A 227 -23.03 9.03 -10.35
C VAL A 227 -21.94 9.81 -9.61
N CYS A 228 -20.78 10.05 -10.23
CA CYS A 228 -19.71 10.85 -9.62
C CYS A 228 -20.14 12.30 -9.35
N TYR A 229 -20.95 12.89 -10.23
CA TYR A 229 -21.45 14.25 -10.05
C TYR A 229 -22.40 14.35 -8.85
N CYS A 230 -23.34 13.40 -8.74
CA CYS A 230 -24.26 13.32 -7.61
C CYS A 230 -23.53 13.07 -6.29
N LEU A 231 -22.52 12.18 -6.28
CA LEU A 231 -21.69 11.92 -5.09
C LEU A 231 -20.72 13.06 -4.73
N GLY A 232 -20.67 14.13 -5.54
CA GLY A 232 -19.77 15.27 -5.32
C GLY A 232 -18.30 14.97 -5.62
N ILE A 233 -18.00 13.88 -6.33
CA ILE A 233 -16.63 13.53 -6.75
C ILE A 233 -16.18 14.44 -7.90
N THR A 234 -17.10 14.78 -8.81
CA THR A 234 -16.90 15.80 -9.86
C THR A 234 -17.85 16.98 -9.67
N GLU A 235 -17.43 18.15 -10.18
CA GLU A 235 -18.23 19.37 -10.25
C GLU A 235 -18.76 19.63 -11.68
N VAL A 236 -18.43 18.77 -12.64
CA VAL A 236 -18.88 18.90 -14.03
C VAL A 236 -20.29 18.31 -14.16
N ASP A 237 -21.24 19.15 -14.57
CA ASP A 237 -22.63 18.75 -14.80
C ASP A 237 -22.76 17.95 -16.11
N PRO A 238 -23.24 16.69 -16.07
CA PRO A 238 -23.38 15.85 -17.25
C PRO A 238 -24.41 16.38 -18.26
N THR A 239 -25.30 17.30 -17.87
CA THR A 239 -26.29 17.91 -18.77
C THR A 239 -25.69 18.95 -19.71
N GLN A 240 -24.56 19.56 -19.34
CA GLN A 240 -23.96 20.67 -20.10
C GLN A 240 -22.95 20.21 -21.16
N THR A 241 -22.52 18.96 -21.14
CA THR A 241 -21.62 18.42 -22.16
C THR A 241 -21.93 16.94 -22.38
N PRO A 242 -22.23 16.49 -23.62
CA PRO A 242 -22.47 15.09 -23.91
C PRO A 242 -21.13 14.33 -23.83
N LEU A 243 -20.78 13.90 -22.62
CA LEU A 243 -19.54 13.19 -22.35
C LEU A 243 -19.82 11.69 -22.24
N LEU A 244 -19.09 10.89 -23.02
CA LEU A 244 -19.28 9.44 -23.07
C LEU A 244 -18.73 8.78 -21.79
N PHE A 245 -19.62 8.17 -21.01
CA PHE A 245 -19.28 7.40 -19.81
C PHE A 245 -18.52 6.10 -20.12
N GLU A 246 -18.69 5.49 -21.31
CA GLU A 246 -17.96 4.26 -21.65
C GLU A 246 -16.43 4.46 -21.75
N ARG A 247 -15.97 5.72 -21.82
CA ARG A 247 -14.54 6.07 -21.70
C ARG A 247 -14.02 5.99 -20.26
N PHE A 248 -14.88 5.90 -19.26
CA PHE A 248 -14.52 5.81 -17.84
C PHE A 248 -14.45 4.37 -17.36
N ILE A 249 -15.44 3.55 -17.72
CA ILE A 249 -15.43 2.12 -17.45
C ILE A 249 -15.67 1.41 -18.78
N SER A 250 -14.58 0.92 -19.38
CA SER A 250 -14.66 0.16 -20.63
C SER A 250 -15.03 -1.29 -20.32
N GLU A 251 -16.07 -1.81 -20.98
CA GLU A 251 -16.54 -3.17 -20.77
C GLU A 251 -15.48 -4.22 -21.18
N GLU A 252 -14.65 -3.89 -22.18
CA GLU A 252 -13.60 -4.73 -22.78
C GLU A 252 -12.26 -4.72 -22.03
N ARG A 253 -12.02 -3.73 -21.16
CA ARG A 253 -10.78 -3.65 -20.36
C ARG A 253 -11.10 -4.04 -18.94
N GLY A 254 -10.66 -5.21 -18.50
CA GLY A 254 -10.84 -5.72 -17.13
C GLY A 254 -10.07 -4.96 -16.05
N GLU A 255 -9.71 -3.70 -16.29
CA GLU A 255 -8.96 -2.84 -15.38
C GLU A 255 -9.92 -2.02 -14.51
N ALA A 256 -9.62 -1.93 -13.21
CA ALA A 256 -10.29 -0.97 -12.33
C ALA A 256 -10.12 0.45 -12.89
N PRO A 257 -11.10 1.37 -12.74
CA PRO A 257 -11.03 2.71 -13.33
C PRO A 257 -9.86 3.51 -12.75
N THR A 258 -8.70 3.44 -13.41
CA THR A 258 -7.42 4.07 -13.02
C THR A 258 -7.44 5.59 -13.13
N SER A 259 -8.51 6.18 -13.65
CA SER A 259 -8.60 7.62 -13.95
C SER A 259 -9.25 8.47 -12.85
N MET A 260 -9.76 7.92 -11.74
CA MET A 260 -10.17 8.75 -10.58
C MET A 260 -8.93 9.23 -9.80
N SER A 261 -8.30 10.30 -10.27
CA SER A 261 -7.26 11.01 -9.50
C SER A 261 -7.85 12.29 -8.91
N THR A 262 -7.89 12.38 -7.58
CA THR A 262 -8.23 13.62 -6.88
C THR A 262 -6.97 14.46 -6.73
N SER A 263 -6.95 15.64 -7.38
CA SER A 263 -5.85 16.60 -7.18
C SER A 263 -6.13 17.43 -5.94
N ASN A 264 -5.29 17.29 -4.91
CA ASN A 264 -5.30 18.13 -3.71
C ASN A 264 -4.11 19.10 -3.72
N THR A 265 -4.25 20.27 -3.11
CA THR A 265 -3.13 21.18 -2.87
C THR A 265 -2.08 20.51 -1.96
N SER A 266 -0.80 20.73 -2.24
CA SER A 266 0.33 20.00 -1.65
C SER A 266 0.39 19.98 -0.12
N GLY A 267 -0.12 21.02 0.55
CA GLY A 267 -0.26 21.07 2.02
C GLY A 267 -1.39 20.20 2.59
N ALA A 268 -2.47 20.01 1.84
CA ALA A 268 -3.65 19.25 2.25
C ALA A 268 -3.51 17.72 2.06
N ARG A 269 -2.52 17.29 1.27
CA ARG A 269 -2.27 15.86 0.99
C ARG A 269 -1.85 15.07 2.24
N LYS A 270 -1.17 15.72 3.20
CA LYS A 270 -0.75 15.11 4.48
C LYS A 270 -1.91 14.93 5.46
N SER A 271 -2.87 15.85 5.48
CA SER A 271 -4.05 15.75 6.35
C SER A 271 -5.03 14.67 5.89
N SER A 272 -5.18 14.49 4.57
CA SER A 272 -6.04 13.44 4.00
C SER A 272 -5.45 12.03 4.15
N SER A 273 -4.12 11.86 4.03
CA SER A 273 -3.49 10.54 4.21
C SER A 273 -3.48 10.07 5.67
N THR A 274 -3.47 11.00 6.62
CA THR A 274 -3.47 10.68 8.05
C THR A 274 -4.85 10.20 8.52
N SER A 275 -5.95 10.66 7.89
CA SER A 275 -7.30 10.24 8.27
C SER A 275 -7.65 8.83 7.78
N THR A 276 -7.30 8.48 6.53
CA THR A 276 -7.43 7.10 6.00
C THR A 276 -6.68 6.10 6.89
N ALA A 277 -5.52 6.48 7.43
CA ALA A 277 -4.76 5.67 8.38
C ALA A 277 -5.34 5.66 9.81
N SER A 278 -6.18 6.63 10.17
CA SER A 278 -6.80 6.74 11.50
C SER A 278 -8.11 5.96 11.63
N THR A 279 -8.88 5.83 10.54
CA THR A 279 -10.10 5.00 10.52
C THR A 279 -9.73 3.50 10.67
N ALA A 280 -8.61 3.08 10.06
CA ALA A 280 -8.06 1.73 10.18
C ALA A 280 -7.38 1.41 11.54
N ARG A 281 -7.45 2.30 12.55
CA ARG A 281 -6.72 2.18 13.83
C ARG A 281 -7.58 1.86 15.05
N THR A 282 -8.75 1.26 14.87
CA THR A 282 -9.58 0.77 15.98
C THR A 282 -9.46 -0.75 16.13
N ALA A 283 -8.23 -1.23 16.35
CA ALA A 283 -7.93 -2.61 16.76
C ALA A 283 -7.05 -2.60 18.02
N PRO A 284 -7.15 -3.59 18.93
CA PRO A 284 -6.70 -3.47 20.30
C PRO A 284 -5.18 -3.24 20.42
N ARG A 285 -4.86 -2.25 21.25
CA ARG A 285 -3.56 -1.65 21.50
C ARG A 285 -2.63 -2.63 22.22
N TRP A 286 -1.73 -3.29 21.49
CA TRP A 286 -0.62 -4.04 22.09
C TRP A 286 0.35 -3.07 22.80
N GLN A 287 0.36 -3.12 24.13
CA GLN A 287 1.29 -2.37 24.98
C GLN A 287 2.73 -2.85 24.74
N ARG A 288 3.53 -2.02 24.09
CA ARG A 288 4.98 -2.22 23.97
C ARG A 288 5.64 -1.82 25.29
N ARG A 289 6.05 -2.81 26.10
CA ARG A 289 6.94 -2.60 27.25
C ARG A 289 8.27 -2.01 26.75
N SER A 290 8.64 -0.89 27.35
CA SER A 290 9.85 -0.12 27.13
C SER A 290 11.01 -0.65 27.97
N ARG A 291 12.22 -0.68 27.37
CA ARG A 291 13.55 -0.50 28.02
C ARG A 291 14.63 -0.26 26.93
N PRO A 292 15.77 0.38 27.25
CA PRO A 292 16.22 1.60 26.55
C PRO A 292 17.41 1.38 25.61
N THR A 293 17.45 2.15 24.52
CA THR A 293 18.63 2.29 23.64
C THR A 293 19.36 3.60 23.93
N ALA A 294 20.59 3.48 24.43
CA ALA A 294 21.57 4.55 24.44
C ALA A 294 22.18 4.68 23.03
N CYS A 295 21.59 5.50 22.16
CA CYS A 295 22.25 6.00 20.94
C CYS A 295 21.52 7.21 20.34
N ALA A 296 21.12 8.17 21.18
CA ALA A 296 20.41 9.40 20.76
C ALA A 296 21.14 10.68 21.21
N ALA A 297 22.48 10.67 21.18
CA ALA A 297 23.30 11.83 21.51
C ALA A 297 24.41 12.05 20.46
N ARG A 298 24.05 12.23 19.18
CA ARG A 298 25.01 12.80 18.19
C ARG A 298 24.42 13.37 16.89
N CYS A 299 23.19 13.89 16.89
CA CYS A 299 22.59 14.53 15.69
C CYS A 299 21.89 15.87 15.96
N ALA A 300 22.40 16.66 16.92
CA ALA A 300 21.95 18.04 17.14
C ALA A 300 23.14 19.00 17.04
N ARG A 301 23.62 19.25 15.81
CA ARG A 301 24.52 20.37 15.47
C ARG A 301 24.66 20.51 13.94
N SER A 302 23.64 21.02 13.27
CA SER A 302 23.75 21.61 11.90
C SER A 302 22.48 22.34 11.41
N ALA A 303 21.71 22.94 12.32
CA ALA A 303 20.57 23.80 11.95
C ALA A 303 20.85 25.28 12.27
N ARG A 304 21.88 25.85 11.63
CA ARG A 304 22.12 27.31 11.48
C ARG A 304 22.98 27.54 10.24
N ARG A 305 22.39 27.51 9.04
CA ARG A 305 23.07 28.05 7.83
C ARG A 305 22.18 28.49 6.69
N TRP A 306 20.87 28.61 6.89
CA TRP A 306 19.96 29.17 5.89
C TRP A 306 18.90 30.00 6.61
N GLY A 307 19.26 31.26 6.89
CA GLY A 307 18.35 32.24 7.47
C GLY A 307 17.33 32.67 6.43
N TRP A 308 16.06 32.51 6.75
CA TRP A 308 14.95 33.26 6.14
C TRP A 308 14.01 33.66 7.28
N THR A 309 14.05 34.95 7.59
CA THR A 309 13.12 35.69 8.44
C THR A 309 11.87 36.04 7.64
N GLY A 310 10.69 35.88 8.25
CA GLY A 310 9.43 36.37 7.70
C GLY A 310 8.32 36.29 8.75
N SER A 311 8.06 37.42 9.39
CA SER A 311 7.08 37.64 10.46
C SER A 311 5.75 38.20 9.92
N ALA A 312 4.70 38.02 10.75
CA ALA A 312 3.45 38.79 10.82
C ALA A 312 2.37 38.43 9.77
N SER A 313 1.05 38.41 10.02
CA SER A 313 0.24 38.85 11.18
C SER A 313 -1.19 38.27 11.08
N THR A 314 -1.78 38.03 12.25
CA THR A 314 -3.17 38.18 12.71
C THR A 314 -4.24 38.76 11.77
N ALA A 315 -5.42 38.12 11.71
CA ALA A 315 -6.72 38.79 11.57
C ALA A 315 -7.87 37.90 12.11
N SER A 316 -8.82 38.54 12.80
CA SER A 316 -9.88 37.94 13.62
C SER A 316 -11.29 38.21 13.06
N ARG A 317 -12.25 37.33 13.40
CA ARG A 317 -13.69 37.55 13.71
C ARG A 317 -14.63 38.26 12.70
N ARG A 318 -15.75 37.56 12.39
CA ARG A 318 -17.20 37.95 12.51
C ARG A 318 -18.00 37.03 11.56
N ALA A 319 -18.88 36.12 12.00
CA ALA A 319 -20.22 36.29 12.57
C ALA A 319 -21.21 37.05 11.65
N THR A 320 -22.15 36.32 11.02
CA THR A 320 -23.54 36.75 10.84
C THR A 320 -24.47 35.56 10.57
N SER A 321 -25.53 35.52 11.36
CA SER A 321 -26.76 34.74 11.27
C SER A 321 -27.60 35.08 10.04
N GLY A 322 -28.32 34.10 9.50
CA GLY A 322 -29.40 34.30 8.52
C GLY A 322 -30.40 33.14 8.61
N SER A 323 -31.63 33.47 8.99
CA SER A 323 -32.72 32.57 9.35
C SER A 323 -33.56 32.09 8.15
N THR A 324 -34.16 30.91 8.34
CA THR A 324 -35.48 30.45 7.86
C THR A 324 -35.82 30.45 6.37
N GLY A 325 -36.15 29.25 5.87
CA GLY A 325 -36.91 29.06 4.64
C GLY A 325 -37.25 27.60 4.38
N VAL A 326 -38.12 27.00 5.21
CA VAL A 326 -38.72 25.70 4.89
C VAL A 326 -39.65 25.89 3.70
N ARG A 327 -39.34 25.26 2.56
CA ARG A 327 -40.27 25.15 1.41
C ARG A 327 -40.46 23.67 1.06
N ARG A 328 -41.74 23.30 0.95
CA ARG A 328 -42.22 21.93 0.69
C ARG A 328 -42.05 21.56 -0.79
N CYS A 329 -41.69 20.31 -1.07
CA CYS A 329 -41.77 19.70 -2.41
C CYS A 329 -43.23 19.32 -2.78
N PRO A 330 -43.60 19.34 -4.08
CA PRO A 330 -44.84 18.76 -4.59
C PRO A 330 -44.77 17.22 -4.72
N PRO A 331 -45.91 16.51 -4.87
CA PRO A 331 -46.04 15.10 -4.49
C PRO A 331 -45.62 14.10 -5.58
N GLY A 332 -45.08 12.96 -5.15
CA GLY A 332 -44.77 11.81 -6.01
C GLY A 332 -43.98 10.67 -5.33
N TRP A 333 -43.47 10.89 -4.12
CA TRP A 333 -42.64 9.92 -3.38
C TRP A 333 -43.21 9.74 -1.97
N SER A 334 -43.48 8.50 -1.58
CA SER A 334 -44.03 8.11 -0.29
C SER A 334 -43.03 8.37 0.84
N ARG A 335 -43.49 9.00 1.93
CA ARG A 335 -42.70 9.23 3.15
C ARG A 335 -42.49 7.92 3.92
N PRO A 336 -41.29 7.66 4.49
CA PRO A 336 -41.15 6.65 5.52
C PRO A 336 -41.76 7.15 6.85
N ALA A 337 -42.42 6.24 7.55
CA ALA A 337 -43.11 6.49 8.81
C ALA A 337 -42.16 7.00 9.92
N SER A 338 -42.61 8.01 10.66
CA SER A 338 -41.94 8.51 11.86
C SER A 338 -41.90 7.45 12.95
N ILE A 339 -40.70 7.00 13.35
CA ILE A 339 -40.51 6.18 14.54
C ILE A 339 -40.75 7.06 15.76
N ARG A 340 -41.88 6.80 16.45
CA ARG A 340 -42.13 7.31 17.80
C ARG A 340 -41.18 6.63 18.76
N THR A 341 -40.37 7.40 19.47
CA THR A 341 -39.68 6.98 20.70
C THR A 341 -40.70 6.62 21.78
N PRO A 342 -40.68 5.41 22.36
CA PRO A 342 -41.37 5.14 23.60
C PRO A 342 -40.50 5.59 24.78
N ARG A 343 -41.14 6.32 25.70
CA ARG A 343 -40.64 6.69 27.02
C ARG A 343 -40.26 5.43 27.82
N SER A 344 -39.16 5.52 28.56
CA SER A 344 -38.81 4.60 29.63
C SER A 344 -39.86 4.63 30.76
N PRO A 345 -40.12 3.48 31.39
CA PRO A 345 -40.33 3.43 32.83
C PRO A 345 -39.27 2.54 33.48
N GLY A 346 -38.81 2.96 34.65
CA GLY A 346 -37.80 2.25 35.42
C GLY A 346 -38.35 1.11 36.28
N SER A 347 -37.48 0.72 37.21
CA SER A 347 -37.66 -0.17 38.36
C SER A 347 -37.44 -1.67 38.14
N GLY A 348 -36.64 -2.24 39.04
CA GLY A 348 -36.96 -3.54 39.63
C GLY A 348 -36.06 -4.73 39.27
N TRP A 349 -34.97 -4.89 40.03
CA TRP A 349 -34.49 -6.13 40.65
C TRP A 349 -34.97 -7.49 40.09
N ARG A 350 -34.04 -8.34 39.66
CA ARG A 350 -33.51 -9.48 40.44
C ARG A 350 -32.37 -10.17 39.69
#